data_AF-A0A1R4G155-F1
#
_entry.id   AF-A0A1R4G155-F1
#
_cell.length_a   1.000
_cell.length_b   1.000
_cell.length_c   1.000
_cell.angle_alpha   90.00
_cell.angle_beta   90.00
_cell.angle_gamma   90.00
#
_symmetry.space_group_name_H-M   'P 1'
#
loop_
_entity.id
_entity.type
_entity.pdbx_description
1 polymer ?
#
loop_
_entity_poly.entity_id
_entity_poly.type
_entity_poly.pdbx_seq_one_letter_code
_entity_poly.pdbx_strand_id
1 'polypeptide(L)'
;MVDKAVLRRRIERLDAPADIKVLLEKLLEATLVVGDKIIQVGSKILEVVFDFAKAYPSIALGVAAALVMSFLVHSIPGLGPILSPFLTPILLILGIGLGALNEMMDVSMKVKMAGVEAQFRSFGMR
;
A
#
# COMPACT_ATOMS: atom_id res chain seq x y z
N MET A 1 2.52 -15.28 -15.26
CA MET A 1 3.39 -16.18 -14.48
C MET A 1 4.52 -16.61 -15.40
N VAL A 2 5.78 -16.39 -15.02
CA VAL A 2 6.93 -16.75 -15.87
C VAL A 2 7.01 -18.28 -15.93
N ASP A 3 6.98 -18.85 -17.13
CA ASP A 3 7.04 -20.30 -17.30
C ASP A 3 8.49 -20.80 -17.12
N LYS A 4 8.77 -21.38 -15.95
CA LYS A 4 10.07 -21.99 -15.61
C LYS A 4 10.53 -22.98 -16.67
N ALA A 5 9.61 -23.76 -17.26
CA ALA A 5 9.96 -24.78 -18.24
C ALA A 5 10.39 -24.17 -19.58
N VAL A 6 9.88 -22.99 -19.95
CA VAL A 6 10.33 -22.28 -21.15
C VAL A 6 11.74 -21.73 -20.96
N LEU A 7 12.02 -21.10 -19.82
CA LEU A 7 13.34 -20.55 -19.53
C LEU A 7 14.40 -21.64 -19.38
N ARG A 8 14.05 -22.76 -18.74
CA ARG A 8 14.95 -23.91 -18.62
C ARG A 8 15.30 -24.52 -19.97
N ARG A 9 14.30 -24.72 -20.84
CA ARG A 9 14.53 -25.15 -22.24
C ARG A 9 15.40 -24.18 -23.04
N ARG A 10 15.32 -22.88 -22.77
CA ARG A 10 16.21 -21.89 -23.39
C ARG A 10 17.65 -22.02 -22.89
N ILE A 11 17.85 -22.25 -21.60
CA ILE A 11 19.17 -22.48 -21.00
C ILE A 11 19.81 -23.77 -21.57
N GLU A 12 19.02 -24.84 -21.70
CA GLU A 12 19.47 -26.12 -22.25
C GLU A 12 19.97 -25.99 -23.70
N ARG A 13 19.29 -25.16 -24.50
CA ARG A 13 19.59 -24.93 -25.92
C ARG A 13 20.75 -23.96 -26.18
N LEU A 14 21.29 -23.31 -25.16
CA LEU A 14 22.45 -22.44 -25.34
C LEU A 14 23.66 -23.26 -25.79
N ASP A 15 24.40 -22.73 -26.76
CA ASP A 15 25.73 -23.22 -27.08
C ASP A 15 26.73 -22.67 -26.04
N ALA A 16 26.70 -23.28 -24.85
CA ALA A 16 27.49 -22.88 -23.69
C ALA A 16 27.95 -24.11 -22.90
N PRO A 17 29.09 -24.00 -22.18
CA PRO A 17 29.56 -25.08 -21.30
C PRO A 17 28.52 -25.48 -20.25
N ALA A 18 28.56 -26.75 -19.82
CA ALA A 18 27.65 -27.28 -18.83
C ALA A 18 27.62 -26.48 -17.52
N ASP A 19 28.80 -26.02 -17.05
CA ASP A 19 28.91 -25.24 -15.82
C ASP A 19 28.16 -23.90 -15.90
N ILE A 20 28.19 -23.25 -17.07
CA ILE A 20 27.45 -22.01 -17.31
C ILE A 20 25.94 -22.28 -17.28
N LYS A 21 25.48 -23.39 -17.88
CA LYS A 21 24.07 -23.79 -17.83
C LYS A 21 23.62 -24.02 -16.38
N VAL A 22 24.42 -24.72 -15.57
CA VAL A 22 24.14 -24.95 -14.15
C VAL A 22 24.05 -23.65 -13.36
N LEU A 23 24.96 -22.69 -13.59
CA LEU A 23 24.89 -21.39 -12.95
C LEU A 23 23.62 -20.62 -13.32
N LEU A 24 23.22 -20.65 -14.60
CA LEU A 24 21.98 -20.02 -15.06
C LEU A 24 20.73 -20.68 -14.48
N GLU A 25 20.73 -22.02 -14.33
CA GLU A 25 19.63 -22.72 -13.65
C GLU A 25 19.50 -22.31 -12.18
N LYS A 26 20.63 -22.22 -11.46
CA LYS A 26 20.64 -21.76 -10.06
C LYS A 26 20.17 -20.32 -9.93
N LEU A 27 20.59 -19.43 -10.83
CA LEU A 27 20.13 -18.05 -10.86
C LEU A 27 18.63 -17.97 -11.12
N LEU A 28 18.12 -18.75 -12.08
CA LEU A 28 16.69 -18.85 -12.37
C LEU A 28 15.91 -19.32 -11.13
N GLU A 29 16.38 -20.37 -10.46
CA GLU A 29 15.75 -20.88 -9.25
C GLU A 29 15.73 -19.84 -8.12
N ALA A 30 16.86 -19.21 -7.82
CA ALA A 30 16.94 -18.15 -6.82
C ALA A 30 15.99 -16.99 -7.15
N THR A 31 15.94 -16.56 -8.42
CA THR A 31 15.07 -15.47 -8.88
C THR A 31 13.60 -15.83 -8.71
N LEU A 32 13.20 -17.07 -9.03
CA LEU A 32 11.82 -17.52 -8.86
C LEU A 32 11.41 -17.58 -7.39
N VAL A 33 12.29 -18.06 -6.51
CA VAL A 33 12.01 -18.13 -5.06
C VAL A 33 11.86 -16.72 -4.47
N VAL A 34 12.79 -15.82 -4.78
CA VAL A 34 12.73 -14.43 -4.28
C VAL A 34 11.52 -13.70 -4.87
N GLY A 35 11.28 -13.85 -6.18
CA GLY A 35 10.14 -13.24 -6.85
C GLY A 35 8.79 -13.69 -6.29
N ASP A 36 8.62 -14.99 -6.06
CA ASP A 36 7.41 -15.54 -5.45
C ASP A 36 7.20 -14.98 -4.04
N LYS A 37 8.26 -14.89 -3.23
CA LYS A 37 8.16 -14.30 -1.89
C LYS A 37 7.79 -12.81 -1.94
N ILE A 38 8.38 -12.04 -2.85
CA ILE A 38 8.05 -10.63 -3.05
C ILE A 38 6.59 -10.46 -3.45
N ILE A 39 6.10 -11.28 -4.39
CA ILE A 39 4.70 -11.23 -4.83
C ILE A 39 3.78 -11.55 -3.65
N GLN A 40 4.04 -12.62 -2.88
CA GLN A 40 3.23 -12.96 -1.71
C GLN A 40 3.17 -11.83 -0.68
N VAL A 41 4.32 -11.23 -0.35
CA VAL A 41 4.39 -10.11 0.60
C VAL A 41 3.65 -8.90 0.04
N GLY A 42 3.88 -8.54 -1.22
CA GLY A 42 3.21 -7.42 -1.88
C GLY A 42 1.69 -7.60 -1.92
N SER A 43 1.21 -8.80 -2.27
CA SER A 43 -0.22 -9.13 -2.24
C SER A 43 -0.81 -9.01 -0.84
N LYS A 44 -0.09 -9.44 0.20
CA LYS A 44 -0.58 -9.30 1.58
C LYS A 44 -0.63 -7.84 2.04
N ILE A 45 0.36 -7.05 1.65
CA ILE A 45 0.36 -5.59 1.90
C ILE A 45 -0.85 -4.95 1.20
N LEU A 46 -1.11 -5.28 -0.07
CA LEU A 46 -2.25 -4.75 -0.81
C LEU A 46 -3.60 -5.10 -0.16
N GLU A 47 -3.75 -6.33 0.34
CA GLU A 47 -4.94 -6.73 1.11
C GLU A 47 -5.14 -5.81 2.33
N VAL A 48 -4.09 -5.61 3.13
CA VAL A 48 -4.12 -4.70 4.29
C VAL A 48 -4.42 -3.26 3.88
N VAL A 49 -3.83 -2.78 2.77
CA VAL A 49 -4.07 -1.42 2.25
C VAL A 49 -5.53 -1.26 1.81
N PHE A 50 -6.10 -2.25 1.11
CA PHE A 50 -7.49 -2.19 0.69
C PHE A 50 -8.45 -2.27 1.87
N ASP A 51 -8.17 -3.11 2.87
CA ASP A 51 -8.96 -3.19 4.09
C ASP A 51 -8.88 -1.88 4.89
N PHE A 52 -7.69 -1.29 5.00
CA PHE A 52 -7.48 0.01 5.62
C PHE A 52 -8.24 1.13 4.89
N ALA A 53 -8.13 1.20 3.56
CA ALA A 53 -8.79 2.23 2.78
C ALA A 53 -10.33 2.13 2.82
N LYS A 54 -10.87 0.90 2.95
CA LYS A 54 -12.30 0.68 3.18
C LYS A 54 -12.72 1.06 4.60
N ALA A 55 -11.89 0.77 5.60
CA ALA A 55 -12.19 1.04 7.00
C ALA A 55 -12.07 2.53 7.36
N TYR A 56 -11.17 3.27 6.70
CA TYR A 56 -10.89 4.68 6.97
C TYR A 56 -10.77 5.49 5.67
N PRO A 57 -11.86 5.63 4.91
CA PRO A 57 -11.85 6.30 3.60
C PRO A 57 -11.32 7.74 3.68
N SER A 58 -11.63 8.49 4.74
CA SER A 58 -11.16 9.87 4.90
C SER A 58 -9.65 9.94 5.11
N ILE A 59 -9.06 8.99 5.85
CA ILE A 59 -7.61 8.89 6.04
C ILE A 59 -6.92 8.55 4.72
N ALA A 60 -7.45 7.58 3.96
CA ALA A 60 -6.92 7.20 2.66
C ALA A 60 -6.91 8.37 1.68
N LEU A 61 -8.00 9.15 1.63
CA LEU A 61 -8.08 10.38 0.83
C LEU A 61 -7.08 11.44 1.30
N GLY A 62 -6.93 11.63 2.61
CA GLY A 62 -5.96 12.56 3.17
C GLY A 62 -4.52 12.21 2.80
N VAL A 63 -4.15 10.92 2.87
CA VAL A 63 -2.84 10.42 2.41
C VAL A 63 -2.66 10.65 0.91
N ALA A 64 -3.66 10.31 0.09
CA ALA A 64 -3.58 10.52 -1.36
C ALA A 64 -3.39 12.00 -1.72
N ALA A 65 -4.16 12.91 -1.09
CA ALA A 65 -4.03 14.35 -1.28
C ALA A 65 -2.64 14.86 -0.86
N ALA A 66 -2.12 14.38 0.27
CA ALA A 66 -0.78 14.71 0.74
C ALA A 66 0.31 14.27 -0.25
N LEU A 67 0.20 13.07 -0.82
CA LEU A 67 1.14 12.56 -1.82
C LEU A 67 1.08 13.37 -3.12
N VAL A 68 -0.11 13.71 -3.60
CA VAL A 68 -0.28 14.56 -4.79
C VAL A 68 0.32 15.95 -4.58
N MET A 69 0.06 16.57 -3.43
CA MET A 69 0.68 17.86 -3.06
C MET A 69 2.20 17.77 -2.95
N SER A 70 2.72 16.68 -2.37
CA SER A 70 4.16 16.45 -2.25
C SER A 70 4.82 16.28 -3.62
N PHE A 71 4.16 15.56 -4.54
CA PHE A 71 4.60 15.40 -5.92
C PHE A 71 4.63 16.74 -6.67
N LEU A 72 3.63 17.59 -6.45
CA LEU A 72 3.57 18.93 -7.03
C LEU A 72 4.74 19.81 -6.56
N VAL A 73 5.06 19.77 -5.26
CA VAL A 73 6.21 20.51 -4.70
C VAL A 73 7.53 19.98 -5.25
N HIS A 74 7.69 18.66 -5.37
CA HIS A 74 8.88 18.05 -5.95
C HIS A 74 9.12 18.48 -7.41
N SER A 75 8.04 18.77 -8.14
CA SER A 75 8.11 19.18 -9.56
C SER A 75 8.73 20.58 -9.78
N ILE A 76 9.01 21.34 -8.72
CA ILE A 76 9.67 22.65 -8.81
C ILE A 76 11.18 22.46 -9.01
N PRO A 77 11.78 22.87 -10.14
CA PRO A 77 13.22 22.68 -10.39
C PRO A 77 14.07 23.42 -9.35
N GLY A 78 15.15 22.77 -8.88
CA GLY A 78 16.07 23.30 -7.87
C GLY A 78 15.51 23.24 -6.45
N LEU A 79 14.41 23.95 -6.18
CA LEU A 79 13.83 24.06 -4.82
C LEU A 79 13.08 22.80 -4.39
N GLY A 80 12.35 22.16 -5.31
CA GLY A 80 11.48 21.02 -5.05
C GLY A 80 12.23 19.86 -4.40
N PRO A 81 13.32 19.35 -4.98
CA PRO A 81 14.08 18.23 -4.40
C PRO A 81 14.74 18.54 -3.04
N ILE A 82 15.02 19.81 -2.73
CA ILE A 82 15.63 20.22 -1.46
C ILE A 82 14.57 20.31 -0.35
N LEU A 83 13.39 20.83 -0.67
CA LEU A 83 12.30 21.05 0.29
C LEU A 83 11.39 19.83 0.45
N SER A 84 11.21 19.03 -0.61
CA SER A 84 10.29 17.88 -0.61
C SER A 84 10.56 16.86 0.51
N PRO A 85 11.81 16.53 0.90
CA PRO A 85 12.06 15.58 1.98
C PRO A 85 11.55 16.05 3.35
N PHE A 86 11.46 17.37 3.57
CA PHE A 86 10.93 17.95 4.80
C PHE A 86 9.43 18.17 4.73
N LEU A 87 8.92 18.58 3.55
CA LEU A 87 7.51 18.93 3.41
C LEU A 87 6.61 17.70 3.24
N THR A 88 7.07 16.65 2.56
CA THR A 88 6.32 15.39 2.38
C THR A 88 5.85 14.77 3.70
N PRO A 89 6.72 14.56 4.72
CA PRO A 89 6.26 14.00 5.99
C PRO A 89 5.27 14.91 6.71
N ILE A 90 5.43 16.24 6.63
CA ILE A 90 4.48 17.20 7.21
C ILE A 90 3.12 17.08 6.52
N LEU A 91 3.09 17.08 5.19
CA LEU A 91 1.87 16.91 4.41
C LEU A 91 1.19 15.57 4.70
N LEU A 92 1.95 14.49 4.84
CA LEU A 92 1.41 13.18 5.22
C LEU A 92 0.80 13.19 6.62
N ILE A 93 1.48 13.77 7.61
CA ILE A 93 0.94 13.90 8.98
C ILE A 93 -0.36 14.71 8.95
N LEU A 94 -0.38 15.83 8.22
CA LEU A 94 -1.59 16.66 8.06
C LEU A 94 -2.72 15.92 7.35
N GLY A 95 -2.42 15.23 6.24
CA GLY A 95 -3.40 14.45 5.48
C GLY A 95 -4.01 13.33 6.33
N ILE A 96 -3.17 12.57 7.04
CA ILE A 96 -3.61 11.53 7.97
C ILE A 96 -4.44 12.14 9.10
N GLY A 97 -3.95 13.22 9.72
CA GLY A 97 -4.60 13.86 10.86
C GLY A 97 -5.99 14.43 10.50
N LEU A 98 -6.09 15.20 9.41
CA LEU A 98 -7.37 15.74 8.94
C LEU A 98 -8.32 14.64 8.50
N GLY A 99 -7.81 13.61 7.82
CA GLY A 99 -8.60 12.43 7.46
C GLY A 99 -9.13 11.70 8.68
N ALA A 100 -8.32 11.53 9.72
CA ALA A 100 -8.73 10.86 10.95
C ALA A 100 -9.77 11.68 11.72
N LEU A 101 -9.60 13.01 11.80
CA LEU A 101 -10.60 13.90 12.40
C LEU A 101 -11.93 13.82 11.65
N ASN A 102 -11.91 13.83 10.31
CA ASN A 102 -13.12 13.71 9.51
C ASN A 102 -13.82 12.36 9.76
N GLU A 103 -13.06 11.27 9.79
CA GLU A 103 -13.59 9.93 10.05
C GLU A 103 -14.23 9.79 11.44
N MET A 104 -13.65 10.45 12.46
CA MET A 104 -14.22 10.49 13.81
C MET A 104 -15.49 11.36 13.90
N MET A 105 -15.55 12.41 13.09
CA MET A 105 -16.70 13.32 13.04
C MET A 105 -17.86 12.76 12.20
N ASP A 106 -17.58 11.80 11.32
CA ASP A 106 -18.57 11.22 10.43
C ASP A 106 -19.55 10.25 11.16
N VAL A 107 -20.67 9.98 10.49
CA VAL A 107 -21.97 9.48 10.98
C VAL A 107 -21.95 8.22 11.90
N SER A 108 -20.85 7.46 11.98
CA SER A 108 -20.69 6.27 12.83
C SER A 108 -20.94 6.55 14.33
N MET A 109 -20.46 7.69 14.84
CA MET A 109 -20.72 8.07 16.24
C MET A 109 -22.16 8.54 16.46
N LYS A 110 -22.73 9.26 15.48
CA LYS A 110 -24.12 9.76 15.56
C LYS A 110 -25.14 8.63 15.47
N VAL A 111 -24.92 7.62 14.62
CA VAL A 111 -25.79 6.45 14.48
C VAL A 111 -25.68 5.51 15.66
N LYS A 112 -24.48 5.31 16.21
CA LYS A 112 -24.30 4.54 17.45
C LYS A 112 -24.94 5.24 18.64
N MET A 113 -24.82 6.56 18.76
CA MET A 113 -25.49 7.34 19.82
C MET A 113 -27.01 7.31 19.65
N ALA A 114 -27.55 7.42 18.43
CA ALA A 114 -28.98 7.32 18.19
C ALA A 114 -29.54 5.91 18.48
N GLY A 115 -28.80 4.85 18.14
CA GLY A 115 -29.17 3.47 18.45
C GLY A 115 -29.10 3.16 19.94
N VAL A 116 -28.08 3.67 20.64
CA VAL A 116 -27.96 3.57 22.10
C VAL A 116 -29.07 4.35 22.78
N GLU A 117 -29.41 5.56 22.33
CA GLU A 117 -30.51 6.36 22.86
C GLU A 117 -31.87 5.63 22.69
N ALA A 118 -32.10 5.00 21.52
CA ALA A 118 -33.30 4.20 21.29
C ALA A 118 -33.38 2.99 22.24
N GLN A 119 -32.25 2.33 22.51
CA GLN A 119 -32.16 1.20 23.42
C GLN A 119 -32.36 1.64 24.89
N PHE A 120 -31.77 2.76 25.31
CA PHE A 120 -31.97 3.34 26.64
C PHE A 120 -33.44 3.75 26.88
N ARG A 121 -34.10 4.34 25.87
CA ARG A 121 -35.54 4.63 25.94
C ARG A 121 -36.39 3.36 26.08
N SER A 122 -36.01 2.25 25.45
CA SER A 122 -36.71 0.97 25.64
C SER A 122 -36.53 0.34 27.03
N PHE A 123 -35.46 0.69 27.75
CA PHE A 123 -35.23 0.27 29.13
C PHE A 123 -35.97 1.13 30.18
N GLY A 124 -36.78 2.11 29.77
CA GLY A 124 -37.71 2.83 30.64
C GLY A 124 -37.08 3.88 31.57
N MET A 125 -35.81 4.26 31.36
CA MET A 125 -35.22 5.43 32.02
C MET A 125 -35.47 6.68 31.18
N ARG A 126 -36.14 7.67 31.79
CA ARG A 126 -36.46 8.97 31.20
C ARG A 126 -35.27 9.92 31.27
#